data_AF-A0A3E0W5M4-F1
#
_entry.id   AF-A0A3E0W5M4-F1
#
_cell.length_a   1.000
_cell.length_b   1.000
_cell.length_c   1.000
_cell.angle_alpha   90.00
_cell.angle_beta   90.00
_cell.angle_gamma   90.00
#
_symmetry.space_group_name_H-M   'P 1'
#
loop_
_entity.id
_entity.type
_entity.pdbx_description
1 polymer ?
#
loop_
_entity_poly.entity_id
_entity_poly.type
_entity_poly.pdbx_seq_one_letter_code
_entity_poly.pdbx_strand_id
1 'polypeptide(L)'
;MTTEAKVIAVGAVAAFCRPALDQQTWINALYPFLSQTAAVSYETVNPGRVPCTAVMGDARLRDTDGSYTTRVFVPTDAGEYSVLLNRSDVSDPWLVEQITPYTGG
;
A
#
# COMPACT_ATOMS: atom_id res chain seq x y z
N MET A 1 10.52 -12.60 -8.72
CA MET A 1 10.53 -11.94 -7.39
C MET A 1 9.86 -10.55 -7.39
N THR A 2 9.42 -9.98 -8.53
CA THR A 2 8.75 -8.66 -8.61
C THR A 2 7.22 -8.71 -8.65
N THR A 3 6.62 -9.88 -8.88
CA THR A 3 5.15 -10.04 -8.91
C THR A 3 4.51 -10.02 -7.53
N GLU A 4 5.16 -10.62 -6.52
CA GLU A 4 4.64 -10.68 -5.15
C GLU A 4 4.46 -9.28 -4.54
N ALA A 5 5.49 -8.43 -4.64
CA ALA A 5 5.41 -7.05 -4.17
C ALA A 5 4.27 -6.26 -4.82
N LYS A 6 3.98 -6.51 -6.12
CA LYS A 6 2.83 -5.91 -6.80
C LYS A 6 1.50 -6.39 -6.24
N VAL A 7 1.38 -7.70 -5.96
CA VAL A 7 0.17 -8.27 -5.37
C VAL A 7 -0.08 -7.69 -3.98
N ILE A 8 0.95 -7.63 -3.13
CA ILE A 8 0.85 -7.02 -1.80
C ILE A 8 0.48 -5.54 -1.90
N ALA A 9 1.13 -4.78 -2.80
CA ALA A 9 0.84 -3.37 -2.99
C ALA A 9 -0.60 -3.12 -3.47
N VAL A 10 -1.09 -3.90 -4.43
CA VAL A 10 -2.47 -3.80 -4.92
C VAL A 10 -3.47 -4.17 -3.83
N GLY A 11 -3.21 -5.25 -3.07
CA GLY A 11 -4.07 -5.66 -1.95
C GLY A 11 -4.16 -4.59 -0.88
N ALA A 12 -3.02 -4.01 -0.48
CA ALA A 12 -2.96 -2.93 0.49
C ALA A 12 -3.69 -1.67 0.01
N VAL A 13 -3.51 -1.25 -1.25
CA VAL A 13 -4.20 -0.08 -1.80
C VAL A 13 -5.71 -0.35 -1.95
N ALA A 14 -6.12 -1.55 -2.33
CA ALA A 14 -7.53 -1.92 -2.39
C ALA A 14 -8.21 -1.91 -1.01
N ALA A 15 -7.49 -2.28 0.06
CA ALA A 15 -7.96 -2.13 1.43
C ALA A 15 -7.96 -0.65 1.89
N PHE A 16 -6.95 0.11 1.51
CA PHE A 16 -6.80 1.54 1.82
C PHE A 16 -7.91 2.39 1.18
N CYS A 17 -8.26 2.13 -0.09
CA CYS A 17 -9.27 2.85 -0.87
C CYS A 17 -10.72 2.44 -0.48
N ARG A 18 -11.03 2.48 0.80
CA ARG A 18 -12.35 2.17 1.37
C ARG A 18 -12.83 3.30 2.29
N PRO A 19 -13.00 4.53 1.80
CA PRO A 19 -13.31 5.70 2.63
C PRO A 19 -14.69 5.67 3.30
N ALA A 20 -15.58 4.77 2.87
CA ALA A 20 -16.90 4.58 3.44
C ALA A 20 -16.92 3.67 4.69
N LEU A 21 -15.82 2.98 4.99
CA LEU A 21 -15.73 2.13 6.18
C LEU A 21 -15.48 2.98 7.44
N ASP A 22 -15.91 2.48 8.59
CA ASP A 22 -15.45 3.02 9.87
C ASP A 22 -13.96 2.73 10.07
N GLN A 23 -13.31 3.54 10.92
CA GLN A 23 -11.87 3.48 11.15
C GLN A 23 -11.40 2.10 11.60
N GLN A 24 -12.14 1.42 12.49
CA GLN A 24 -11.72 0.14 13.05
C GLN A 24 -11.77 -0.98 12.01
N THR A 25 -12.86 -1.06 11.24
CA THR A 25 -12.97 -2.03 10.13
C THR A 25 -11.91 -1.76 9.06
N TRP A 26 -11.65 -0.49 8.77
CA TRP A 26 -10.67 -0.08 7.77
C TRP A 26 -9.23 -0.46 8.16
N ILE A 27 -8.78 -0.14 9.38
CA ILE A 27 -7.42 -0.50 9.82
C ILE A 27 -7.24 -2.01 9.96
N ASN A 28 -8.28 -2.73 10.41
CA ASN A 28 -8.25 -4.19 10.50
C ASN A 28 -8.01 -4.86 9.14
N ALA A 29 -8.56 -4.30 8.06
CA ALA A 29 -8.34 -4.78 6.71
C ALA A 29 -6.91 -4.48 6.20
N LEU A 30 -6.23 -3.48 6.76
CA LEU A 30 -4.87 -3.10 6.39
C LEU A 30 -3.80 -3.88 7.14
N TYR A 31 -4.02 -4.24 8.41
CA TYR A 31 -3.00 -4.92 9.24
C TYR A 31 -2.28 -6.11 8.58
N PRO A 32 -2.92 -6.98 7.77
CA PRO A 32 -2.21 -8.09 7.12
C PRO A 32 -1.10 -7.65 6.16
N PHE A 33 -1.13 -6.41 5.69
CA PHE A 33 -0.16 -5.87 4.74
C PHE A 33 0.89 -4.97 5.40
N LEU A 34 0.61 -4.41 6.58
CA LEU A 34 1.43 -3.34 7.16
C LEU A 34 2.62 -3.88 7.94
N SER A 35 3.73 -3.15 7.90
CA SER A 35 4.76 -3.27 8.92
C SER A 35 4.23 -2.83 10.29
N GLN A 36 4.90 -3.23 11.38
CA GLN A 36 4.50 -2.79 12.71
C GLN A 36 4.58 -1.26 12.87
N THR A 37 5.57 -0.62 12.24
CA THR A 37 5.70 0.85 12.25
C THR A 37 4.59 1.53 11.45
N ALA A 38 4.23 0.97 10.30
CA ALA A 38 3.12 1.48 9.49
C ALA A 38 1.78 1.30 10.23
N ALA A 39 1.54 0.14 10.84
CA ALA A 39 0.34 -0.15 11.62
C ALA A 39 0.03 0.96 12.64
N VAL A 40 1.01 1.34 13.47
CA VAL A 40 0.88 2.44 14.44
C VAL A 40 0.54 3.77 13.77
N SER A 41 1.11 4.03 12.60
CA SER A 41 0.86 5.28 11.86
C SER A 41 -0.57 5.32 11.30
N TYR A 42 -1.09 4.20 10.81
CA TYR A 42 -2.42 4.13 10.20
C TYR A 42 -3.58 4.04 11.21
N GLU A 43 -3.33 3.62 12.46
CA GLU A 43 -4.34 3.54 13.52
C GLU A 43 -5.09 4.84 13.78
N THR A 44 -4.46 5.99 13.54
CA THR A 44 -5.06 7.31 13.77
C THR A 44 -5.64 7.95 12.50
N VAL A 45 -5.52 7.28 11.34
CA VAL A 45 -5.99 7.81 10.06
C VAL A 45 -7.51 7.73 9.99
N ASN A 46 -8.15 8.83 9.57
CA ASN A 46 -9.57 8.84 9.24
C ASN A 46 -9.75 8.37 7.78
N PRO A 47 -10.38 7.20 7.54
CA PRO A 47 -10.57 6.67 6.19
C PRO A 47 -11.40 7.58 5.29
N GLY A 48 -12.32 8.38 5.84
CA GLY A 48 -13.13 9.33 5.06
C GLY A 48 -12.33 10.46 4.40
N ARG A 49 -11.02 10.58 4.71
CA ARG A 49 -10.09 11.50 4.03
C ARG A 49 -9.34 10.85 2.86
N VAL A 50 -9.49 9.55 2.66
CA VAL A 50 -8.88 8.84 1.53
C VAL A 50 -9.69 9.14 0.26
N PRO A 51 -9.07 9.74 -0.78
CA PRO A 51 -9.82 10.17 -1.96
C PRO A 51 -10.17 9.03 -2.94
N CYS A 52 -9.46 7.90 -2.90
CA CYS A 52 -9.71 6.76 -3.79
C CYS A 52 -10.79 5.80 -3.26
N THR A 53 -11.50 5.14 -4.17
CA THR A 53 -12.47 4.09 -3.86
C THR A 53 -12.18 2.76 -4.57
N ALA A 54 -11.30 2.77 -5.57
CA ALA A 54 -10.95 1.56 -6.33
C ALA A 54 -9.55 1.63 -6.94
N VAL A 55 -8.87 0.48 -7.01
CA VAL A 55 -7.68 0.30 -7.84
C VAL A 55 -8.10 0.25 -9.31
N MET A 56 -7.32 0.88 -10.18
CA MET A 56 -7.50 0.91 -11.62
C MET A 56 -6.25 0.36 -12.31
N GLY A 57 -6.43 -0.48 -13.33
CA GLY A 57 -5.31 -0.96 -14.16
C GLY A 57 -4.23 -1.74 -13.41
N ASP A 58 -3.09 -1.91 -14.07
CA ASP A 58 -1.98 -2.73 -13.57
C ASP A 58 -0.97 -1.92 -12.76
N ALA A 59 -0.54 -2.48 -11.63
CA ALA A 59 0.52 -1.91 -10.82
C ALA A 59 1.89 -1.98 -11.52
N ARG A 60 2.64 -0.89 -11.43
CA ARG A 60 3.96 -0.72 -12.03
C ARG A 60 5.03 -0.74 -10.94
N LEU A 61 6.06 -1.54 -11.13
CA LEU A 61 7.21 -1.50 -10.22
C LEU A 61 8.08 -0.32 -10.64
N ARG A 62 8.55 0.46 -9.68
CA ARG A 62 9.61 1.43 -9.92
C ARG A 62 10.93 0.71 -9.68
N ASP A 63 11.76 0.55 -10.70
CA ASP A 63 13.04 -0.16 -10.59
C ASP A 63 13.87 0.41 -9.43
N THR A 64 14.09 -0.45 -8.44
CA THR A 64 15.09 -0.28 -7.39
C THR A 64 15.72 -1.64 -7.21
N ASP A 65 17.04 -1.72 -7.13
CA ASP A 65 17.85 -2.95 -6.91
C ASP A 65 17.48 -3.77 -5.65
N GLY A 66 16.46 -3.37 -4.90
CA GLY A 66 16.30 -3.70 -3.51
C GLY A 66 15.78 -5.11 -3.29
N SER A 67 16.72 -6.02 -3.05
CA SER A 67 16.48 -7.31 -2.39
C SER A 67 15.64 -7.20 -1.11
N TYR A 68 15.56 -6.02 -0.50
CA TYR A 68 14.90 -5.76 0.79
C TYR A 68 13.90 -4.60 0.78
N THR A 69 13.92 -3.74 -0.24
CA THR A 69 13.05 -2.56 -0.33
C THR A 69 12.64 -2.33 -1.77
N THR A 70 11.36 -2.10 -2.04
CA THR A 70 10.87 -1.79 -3.38
C THR A 70 9.74 -0.78 -3.33
N ARG A 71 9.52 -0.09 -4.45
CA ARG A 71 8.42 0.87 -4.60
C ARG A 71 7.52 0.45 -5.75
N VAL A 72 6.23 0.34 -5.46
CA VAL A 72 5.20 -0.01 -6.43
C VAL A 72 4.26 1.17 -6.60
N PHE A 73 3.91 1.45 -7.83
CA PHE A 73 2.88 2.40 -8.21
C PHE A 73 1.59 1.66 -8.54
N VAL A 74 0.51 2.03 -7.86
CA VAL A 74 -0.82 1.44 -8.02
C VAL A 74 -1.77 2.53 -8.52
N PRO A 75 -2.30 2.42 -9.75
CA PRO A 75 -3.26 3.39 -10.23
C PRO A 75 -4.60 3.20 -9.51
N THR A 76 -5.32 4.31 -9.27
CA THR A 76 -6.65 4.32 -8.64
C THR A 76 -7.54 5.33 -9.36
N ASP A 77 -8.82 5.34 -9.00
CA ASP A 77 -9.81 6.32 -9.45
C ASP A 77 -9.52 7.77 -8.99
N ALA A 78 -8.63 7.95 -8.00
CA ALA A 78 -8.18 9.25 -7.52
C ALA A 78 -6.73 9.58 -7.89
N GLY A 79 -6.17 8.91 -8.90
CA GLY A 79 -4.78 9.05 -9.33
C GLY A 79 -3.90 7.89 -8.85
N GLU A 80 -2.60 8.04 -8.99
CA GLU A 80 -1.66 6.97 -8.66
C GLU A 80 -1.22 7.04 -7.19
N TYR A 81 -1.07 5.89 -6.56
CA TYR A 81 -0.51 5.76 -5.22
C TYR A 81 0.87 5.13 -5.29
N SER A 82 1.81 5.67 -4.52
CA SER A 82 3.11 5.08 -4.30
C SER A 82 3.11 4.26 -3.01
N VAL A 83 3.42 2.98 -3.14
CA VAL A 83 3.53 2.02 -2.04
C VAL A 83 5.00 1.68 -1.83
N LEU A 84 5.52 1.97 -0.64
CA LEU A 84 6.83 1.53 -0.20
C LEU A 84 6.69 0.19 0.52
N LEU A 85 7.41 -0.82 0.05
CA LEU A 85 7.46 -2.13 0.69
C LEU A 85 8.87 -2.44 1.17
N ASN A 86 8.96 -3.16 2.28
CA ASN A 86 10.20 -3.72 2.79
C ASN A 86 10.05 -5.19 3.21
N ARG A 87 11.17 -5.85 3.43
CA ARG A 87 11.27 -7.17 4.06
C ARG A 87 12.64 -7.32 4.72
N SER A 88 12.71 -8.10 5.79
CA SER A 88 13.94 -8.29 6.57
C SER A 88 14.87 -9.32 5.95
N ASP A 89 14.31 -10.37 5.32
CA ASP A 89 15.04 -11.37 4.54
C ASP A 89 14.45 -11.56 3.14
N VAL A 90 15.20 -12.19 2.23
CA VAL A 90 14.74 -12.52 0.87
C VAL A 90 13.65 -13.58 0.84
N SER A 91 13.53 -14.42 1.88
CA SER A 91 12.42 -15.38 2.04
C SER A 91 11.21 -14.81 2.78
N ASP A 92 11.35 -13.66 3.45
CA ASP A 92 10.24 -13.05 4.18
C ASP A 92 9.24 -12.40 3.22
N PRO A 93 7.94 -12.39 3.59
CA PRO A 93 6.93 -11.69 2.81
C PRO A 93 7.19 -10.18 2.82
N TRP A 94 6.77 -9.51 1.74
CA TRP A 94 6.78 -8.05 1.69
C TRP A 94 5.75 -7.45 2.63
N LEU A 95 6.15 -6.43 3.39
CA LEU A 95 5.28 -5.60 4.21
C LEU A 95 5.29 -4.16 3.69
N VAL A 96 4.17 -3.47 3.87
CA VAL A 96 3.97 -2.09 3.46
C VAL A 96 4.40 -1.17 4.59
N GLU A 97 5.34 -0.28 4.27
CA GLU A 97 5.81 0.78 5.17
C GLU A 97 5.02 2.08 4.95
N GLN A 98 4.61 2.35 3.71
CA GLN A 98 3.97 3.62 3.38
C GLN A 98 3.08 3.51 2.15
N ILE A 99 1.93 4.18 2.18
CA ILE A 99 0.99 4.37 1.07
C ILE A 99 0.77 5.88 0.99
N THR A 100 1.21 6.49 -0.10
CA THR A 100 1.09 7.95 -0.28
C THR A 100 0.55 8.27 -1.66
N PRO A 101 -0.36 9.26 -1.80
CA PRO A 101 -0.71 9.80 -3.10
C PRO A 101 0.55 10.21 -3.85
N TYR A 102 0.69 9.75 -5.08
CA TYR A 102 1.78 10.15 -5.93
C TYR A 102 1.37 11.43 -6.65
N THR A 103 1.80 12.58 -6.11
CA THR A 103 1.58 13.90 -6.72
C THR A 103 2.62 14.23 -7.79
N GLY A 104 3.46 13.26 -8.18
CA GLY A 104 4.63 13.49 -9.02
C GLY A 104 4.37 13.33 -10.52
N GLY A 105 4.14 14.45 -11.21
CA GLY A 105 4.59 14.70 -12.59
C GLY A 105 3.72 14.19 -13.71
#